data_AF-A0A158DY57-F1
#
_entry.id   AF-A0A158DY57-F1
#
_cell.length_a   1.000
_cell.length_b   1.000
_cell.length_c   1.000
_cell.angle_alpha   90.00
_cell.angle_beta   90.00
_cell.angle_gamma   90.00
#
_symmetry.space_group_name_H-M   'P 1'
#
loop_
_entity.id
_entity.type
_entity.pdbx_description
1 polymer ?
#
loop_
_entity_poly.entity_id
_entity_poly.type
_entity_poly.pdbx_seq_one_letter_code
_entity_poly.pdbx_strand_id
1 'polypeptide(L)'
;MYSMGIYFLEILLEPIPGDGWTGAARFSRRDDYKRHADVPKAVFPSHIVRPTKGSAEAAIADWARGLVETSADVVEASLRLAGEA
;
A
#
# COMPACT_ATOMS: atom_id res chain seq x y z
N MET A 1 2.97 -2.50 9.33
CA MET A 1 3.67 -2.70 8.05
C MET A 1 3.71 -4.18 7.75
N TYR A 2 3.28 -4.60 6.57
CA TYR A 2 3.24 -5.99 6.14
C TYR A 2 4.41 -6.29 5.20
N SER A 3 4.92 -7.52 5.28
CA SER A 3 5.91 -8.04 4.34
C SER A 3 5.18 -8.77 3.22
N MET A 4 5.40 -8.38 1.95
CA MET A 4 4.73 -8.97 0.78
C MET A 4 5.74 -9.24 -0.33
N GLY A 5 6.25 -10.47 -0.42
CA GLY A 5 7.23 -10.84 -1.44
C GLY A 5 8.54 -10.07 -1.28
N ILE A 6 8.85 -9.18 -2.23
CA ILE A 6 10.00 -8.25 -2.18
C ILE A 6 9.64 -6.85 -1.68
N TYR A 7 8.37 -6.61 -1.34
CA TYR A 7 7.87 -5.31 -0.91
C TYR A 7 7.60 -5.26 0.59
N PHE A 8 7.57 -4.04 1.10
CA PHE A 8 6.84 -3.68 2.31
C PHE A 8 5.58 -2.92 1.95
N LEU A 9 4.49 -3.24 2.65
CA LEU A 9 3.21 -2.56 2.55
C LEU A 9 2.91 -1.79 3.84
N GLU A 10 2.59 -0.52 3.68
CA GLU A 10 1.98 0.32 4.69
C GLU A 10 0.54 0.64 4.26
N ILE A 11 -0.40 0.63 5.19
CA ILE A 11 -1.81 0.93 4.90
C ILE A 11 -2.13 2.30 5.49
N LEU A 12 -2.53 3.23 4.64
CA LEU A 12 -2.92 4.58 5.01
C LEU A 12 -4.44 4.60 5.16
N LEU A 13 -4.93 4.47 6.39
CA LEU A 13 -6.36 4.41 6.69
C LEU A 13 -6.93 5.79 6.99
N GLU A 14 -8.14 6.04 6.49
CA GLU A 14 -8.86 7.29 6.65
C GLU A 14 -10.32 6.99 7.03
N PRO A 15 -10.89 7.68 8.03
CA PRO A 15 -12.30 7.54 8.35
C PRO A 15 -13.15 8.28 7.31
N ILE A 16 -14.30 7.69 6.94
CA ILE A 16 -15.36 8.34 6.17
C ILE A 16 -16.48 8.71 7.16
N PRO A 17 -16.73 10.01 7.42
CA PRO A 17 -17.76 10.45 8.36
C PRO A 17 -19.12 9.85 8.05
N GLY A 18 -19.68 9.08 8.99
CA GLY A 18 -21.00 8.47 8.88
C GLY A 18 -21.08 7.16 8.08
N ASP A 19 -19.98 6.70 7.45
CA ASP A 19 -20.01 5.56 6.51
C ASP A 19 -19.01 4.44 6.88
N GLY A 20 -17.84 4.79 7.43
CA GLY A 20 -16.88 3.79 7.90
C GLY A 20 -15.43 4.22 7.74
N TRP A 21 -14.61 3.32 7.19
CA TRP A 21 -13.18 3.49 6.97
C TRP A 21 -12.79 3.08 5.55
N THR A 22 -11.85 3.82 4.97
CA THR A 22 -11.21 3.57 3.68
C THR A 22 -9.70 3.70 3.80
N GLY A 23 -8.99 3.56 2.69
CA GLY A 23 -7.55 3.83 2.66
C GLY A 23 -6.84 3.50 1.36
N ALA A 24 -5.52 3.63 1.41
CA ALA A 24 -4.60 3.35 0.33
C ALA A 24 -3.50 2.38 0.76
N ALA A 25 -2.96 1.64 -0.21
CA ALA A 25 -1.75 0.84 -0.04
C ALA A 25 -0.52 1.66 -0.44
N ARG A 26 0.48 1.73 0.43
CA ARG A 26 1.77 2.35 0.16
C ARG A 26 2.85 1.27 0.13
N PHE A 27 3.48 1.09 -1.02
CA PHE A 27 4.55 0.12 -1.21
C PHE A 27 5.92 0.79 -1.15
N SER A 28 6.91 0.01 -0.71
CA SER A 28 8.34 0.28 -0.86
C SER A 28 9.06 -1.05 -1.11
N ARG A 29 10.23 -1.03 -1.77
CA ARG A 29 11.04 -2.25 -1.88
C ARG A 29 11.68 -2.57 -0.55
N ARG A 30 11.77 -3.86 -0.22
CA ARG A 30 12.45 -4.34 0.99
C ARG A 30 13.94 -4.03 0.95
N ASP A 31 14.57 -4.18 -0.20
CA ASP A 31 16.02 -4.01 -0.35
C ASP A 31 16.46 -2.55 -0.24
N ASP A 32 15.56 -1.61 -0.57
CA ASP A 32 15.80 -0.17 -0.42
C ASP A 32 15.72 0.26 1.06
N TYR A 33 15.16 -0.59 1.93
CA TYR A 33 14.80 -0.30 3.32
C TYR A 33 16.00 -0.32 4.28
N LYS A 34 17.01 0.51 4.00
CA LYS A 34 18.12 0.82 4.93
C LYS A 34 17.79 1.98 5.87
N ARG A 35 16.95 2.94 5.43
CA ARG A 35 16.42 4.05 6.23
C ARG A 35 15.00 4.42 5.77
N HIS A 36 14.02 4.38 6.67
CA HIS A 36 12.59 4.58 6.37
C HIS A 36 12.25 5.93 5.68
N ALA A 37 13.06 6.97 5.92
CA ALA A 37 12.82 8.33 5.42
C ALA A 37 13.21 8.51 3.94
N ASP A 38 14.16 7.71 3.44
CA ASP A 38 14.81 7.94 2.15
C ASP A 38 14.46 6.85 1.11
N VAL A 39 13.41 6.05 1.36
CA VAL A 39 12.98 5.01 0.41
C VAL A 39 11.90 5.53 -0.52
N PRO A 40 11.99 5.25 -1.84
CA PRO A 40 10.89 5.49 -2.76
C PRO A 40 9.63 4.78 -2.30
N LYS A 41 8.50 5.48 -2.36
CA LYS A 41 7.19 4.97 -1.96
C LYS A 41 6.17 5.24 -3.04
N ALA A 42 5.45 4.20 -3.44
CA ALA A 42 4.35 4.30 -4.39
C ALA A 42 3.02 4.10 -3.65
N VAL A 43 2.07 5.00 -3.84
CA VAL A 43 0.75 4.97 -3.20
C VAL A 43 -0.32 4.59 -4.21
N PHE A 44 -1.13 3.61 -3.86
CA PHE A 44 -2.23 3.08 -4.66
C PHE A 44 -3.54 3.19 -3.87
N PRO A 45 -4.49 4.03 -4.30
CA PRO A 45 -5.82 4.10 -3.69
C PRO A 45 -6.57 2.77 -3.87
N SER A 46 -7.15 2.24 -2.80
CA SER A 46 -7.88 0.96 -2.86
C SER A 46 -9.36 1.12 -3.23
N HIS A 47 -9.94 2.30 -2.94
CA HIS A 47 -11.39 2.58 -3.00
C HIS A 47 -12.26 1.59 -2.19
N ILE A 48 -11.68 0.88 -1.23
CA ILE A 48 -12.40 -0.08 -0.38
C ILE A 48 -13.00 0.64 0.83
N VAL A 49 -14.31 0.51 1.01
CA VAL A 49 -15.02 0.99 2.20
C VAL A 49 -15.46 -0.18 3.07
N ARG A 50 -15.16 -0.10 4.37
CA ARG A 50 -15.55 -1.08 5.37
C ARG A 50 -15.99 -0.40 6.67
N PRO A 51 -16.90 -1.03 7.45
CA PRO A 51 -17.51 -0.39 8.61
C PRO A 51 -16.53 -0.11 9.75
N THR A 52 -15.46 -0.90 9.87
CA THR A 52 -14.47 -0.74 10.94
C THR A 52 -13.06 -0.58 10.37
N LYS A 53 -12.21 0.15 11.11
CA LYS A 53 -10.80 0.34 10.79
C LYS A 53 -10.09 -0.99 10.51
N GLY A 54 -10.26 -1.99 11.38
CA GLY A 54 -9.62 -3.30 11.20
C GLY A 54 -10.12 -4.07 9.99
N SER A 55 -11.42 -3.98 9.67
CA SER A 55 -11.96 -4.61 8.46
C SER A 55 -11.50 -3.92 7.17
N ALA A 56 -11.33 -2.59 7.18
CA ALA A 56 -10.72 -1.84 6.08
C ALA A 56 -9.26 -2.24 5.89
N GLU A 57 -8.49 -2.29 6.99
CA GLU A 57 -7.08 -2.68 6.96
C GLU A 57 -6.89 -4.08 6.36
N ALA A 58 -7.66 -5.07 6.84
CA ALA A 58 -7.58 -6.44 6.34
C ALA A 58 -7.96 -6.53 4.84
N ALA A 59 -9.02 -5.84 4.43
CA ALA A 59 -9.47 -5.84 3.04
C ALA A 59 -8.46 -5.16 2.09
N ILE A 60 -7.84 -4.05 2.52
CA ILE A 60 -6.81 -3.36 1.74
C ILE A 60 -5.53 -4.21 1.67
N ALA A 61 -5.16 -4.89 2.75
CA ALA A 61 -4.02 -5.80 2.75
C ALA A 61 -4.22 -6.96 1.75
N ASP A 62 -5.43 -7.53 1.70
CA ASP A 62 -5.75 -8.61 0.78
C ASP A 62 -5.77 -8.14 -0.69
N TRP A 63 -6.40 -7.00 -0.95
CA TRP A 63 -6.36 -6.36 -2.27
C TRP A 63 -4.93 -6.04 -2.72
N ALA A 64 -4.10 -5.48 -1.84
CA ALA A 64 -2.70 -5.17 -2.10
C ALA A 64 -1.88 -6.42 -2.44
N ARG A 65 -2.16 -7.56 -1.80
CA ARG A 65 -1.56 -8.84 -2.14
C ARG A 65 -1.91 -9.25 -3.57
N GLY A 66 -3.20 -9.17 -3.94
CA GLY A 66 -3.65 -9.44 -5.30
C GLY A 66 -3.02 -8.52 -6.34
N LEU A 67 -2.82 -7.23 -6.02
CA LEU A 67 -2.12 -6.29 -6.89
C LEU A 67 -0.67 -6.72 -7.13
N VAL A 68 0.07 -7.09 -6.08
CA VAL A 68 1.44 -7.58 -6.22
C VAL A 68 1.50 -8.89 -7.02
N GLU A 69 0.56 -9.80 -6.81
CA GLU A 69 0.55 -11.10 -7.51
C GLU A 69 0.25 -10.95 -9.01
N THR A 70 -0.56 -9.97 -9.40
CA THR A 70 -1.04 -9.82 -10.78
C THR A 70 -0.35 -8.72 -11.57
N SER A 71 0.19 -7.71 -10.88
CA SER A 71 0.63 -6.44 -11.48
C SER A 71 1.92 -5.91 -10.81
N ALA A 72 2.84 -6.81 -10.43
CA ALA A 72 4.10 -6.44 -9.78
C ALA A 72 4.94 -5.44 -10.61
N ASP A 73 4.91 -5.54 -11.93
CA ASP A 73 5.58 -4.66 -12.88
C ASP A 73 5.07 -3.21 -12.80
N VAL A 74 3.76 -3.03 -12.59
CA VAL A 74 3.16 -1.71 -12.34
C VAL A 74 3.70 -1.12 -11.02
N VAL A 75 3.75 -1.93 -9.97
CA VAL A 75 4.29 -1.51 -8.66
C VAL A 75 5.75 -1.07 -8.80
N GLU A 76 6.57 -1.86 -9.51
CA GLU A 76 7.97 -1.53 -9.79
C GLU A 76 8.15 -0.25 -10.60
N ALA A 77 7.34 -0.06 -11.64
CA ALA A 77 7.38 1.14 -12.46
C ALA A 77 7.02 2.39 -11.64
N SER A 78 5.97 2.32 -10.83
CA SER A 78 5.57 3.41 -9.93
C SER A 78 6.65 3.72 -8.88
N LEU A 79 7.31 2.71 -8.33
CA LEU A 79 8.41 2.91 -7.38
C LEU A 79 9.62 3.57 -8.03
N ARG A 80 9.95 3.23 -9.27
CA ARG A 80 11.02 3.90 -10.03
C ARG A 80 10.70 5.38 -10.24
N LEU A 81 9.49 5.69 -10.72
CA LEU A 81 9.05 7.07 -10.93
C LEU A 81 9.07 7.88 -9.62
N ALA A 82 8.68 7.27 -8.51
CA ALA A 82 8.70 7.93 -7.20
C ALA A 82 10.13 8.21 -6.67
N GLY A 83 11.15 7.48 -7.15
CA GLY A 83 12.55 7.71 -6.78
C GLY A 83 13.29 8.70 -7.69
N GLU A 84 12.70 9.08 -8.82
CA GLU A 84 13.24 10.07 -9.77
C GLU A 84 12.72 11.50 -9.53
N ALA A 85 11.68 11.64 -8.70
CA ALA A 85 11.05 12.91 -8.32
C ALA A 85 11.73 13.55 -7.10
#